data_AF-A0A9X5BFD1-F1
#
_entry.id   AF-A0A9X5BFD1-F1
#
_cell.length_a   1.000
_cell.length_b   1.000
_cell.length_c   1.000
_cell.angle_alpha   90.00
_cell.angle_beta   90.00
_cell.angle_gamma   90.00
#
_symmetry.space_group_name_H-M   'P 1'
#
loop_
_entity.id
_entity.type
_entity.pdbx_description
1 polymer ?
#
loop_
_entity_poly.entity_id
_entity_poly.type
_entity_poly.pdbx_seq_one_letter_code
_entity_poly.pdbx_strand_id
1 'polypeptide(L)'
;MIPSRNICELARNLISWRQAPIRGRKAGRKMHISYKPLWHTLIERNMRKEDLRLTAGLTTNMIANMRKGKHISMETLTKICETLDCDISDVIQLEHEEKCTDSTGNN
;
A
#
# COMPACT_ATOMS: atom_id res chain seq x y z
N MET A 1 -8.11 66.06 -13.07
CA MET A 1 -7.44 65.18 -12.08
C MET A 1 -8.32 63.97 -11.83
N ILE A 2 -8.29 63.05 -12.79
CA ILE A 2 -8.86 61.70 -12.75
C ILE A 2 -7.88 60.93 -13.63
N PRO A 3 -7.09 59.96 -13.14
CA PRO A 3 -6.16 59.28 -14.02
C PRO A 3 -6.96 58.29 -14.86
N SER A 4 -7.08 58.61 -16.15
CA SER A 4 -7.36 57.66 -17.22
C SER A 4 -6.33 56.52 -17.15
N ARG A 5 -6.67 55.42 -16.48
CA ARG A 5 -5.89 54.18 -16.53
C ARG A 5 -6.84 53.01 -16.77
N ASN A 6 -7.08 52.81 -18.06
CA ASN A 6 -7.24 51.55 -18.76
C ASN A 6 -8.02 50.42 -18.05
N ILE A 7 -9.31 50.35 -18.39
CA ILE A 7 -10.14 49.13 -18.25
C ILE A 7 -9.50 47.91 -18.98
N CYS A 8 -8.53 48.11 -19.87
CA CYS A 8 -7.76 47.05 -20.51
C CYS A 8 -6.80 46.29 -19.56
N GLU A 9 -6.43 46.83 -18.40
CA GLU A 9 -5.43 46.19 -17.54
C GLU A 9 -5.96 45.07 -16.65
N LEU A 10 -7.26 45.07 -16.34
CA LEU A 10 -7.90 43.99 -15.58
C LEU A 10 -8.28 42.78 -16.46
N ALA A 11 -8.31 42.93 -17.79
CA ALA A 11 -8.59 41.83 -18.71
C ALA A 11 -7.40 40.87 -18.91
N ARG A 12 -6.18 41.25 -18.48
CA ARG A 12 -4.98 40.42 -18.68
C ARG A 12 -4.75 39.37 -17.59
N ASN A 13 -5.40 39.49 -16.43
CA ASN A 13 -5.17 38.57 -15.30
C ASN A 13 -6.28 37.52 -15.09
N LEU A 14 -7.32 37.51 -15.93
CA LEU A 14 -8.38 36.48 -15.92
C LEU A 14 -8.19 35.39 -17.00
N ILE A 15 -7.14 35.48 -17.83
CA ILE A 15 -6.88 34.50 -18.92
C ILE A 15 -5.92 33.39 -18.47
N SER A 16 -5.19 33.53 -17.35
CA SER A 16 -4.16 32.55 -16.95
C SER A 16 -4.61 31.49 -15.93
N TRP A 17 -5.79 31.57 -15.33
CA TRP A 17 -6.23 30.60 -14.29
C TRP A 17 -7.25 29.57 -14.78
N ARG A 18 -7.61 29.59 -16.07
CA ARG A 18 -8.67 28.72 -16.60
C ARG A 18 -8.19 27.38 -17.17
N GLN A 19 -6.87 27.15 -17.18
CA GLN A 19 -6.27 25.91 -17.67
C GLN A 19 -5.11 25.47 -16.77
N ALA A 20 -5.39 25.18 -15.49
CA ALA A 20 -4.52 24.26 -14.77
C ALA A 20 -4.75 22.86 -15.38
N PRO A 21 -3.76 22.22 -16.03
CA PRO A 21 -3.90 20.83 -16.42
C PRO A 21 -4.10 20.03 -15.14
N ILE A 22 -5.21 19.30 -15.07
CA ILE A 22 -5.48 18.32 -14.03
C ILE A 22 -4.26 17.39 -13.96
N ARG A 23 -3.36 17.66 -13.01
CA ARG A 23 -2.10 16.93 -12.83
C ARG A 23 -2.46 15.47 -12.60
N GLY A 24 -2.02 14.63 -13.54
CA GLY A 24 -1.73 13.22 -13.34
C GLY A 24 -2.93 12.39 -12.88
N ARG A 25 -3.63 11.82 -13.86
CA ARG A 25 -4.39 10.58 -13.67
C ARG A 25 -3.38 9.50 -13.25
N LYS A 26 -3.07 9.38 -11.96
CA LYS A 26 -2.21 8.31 -11.43
C LYS A 26 -2.89 7.00 -11.82
N ALA A 27 -2.27 6.22 -12.71
CA ALA A 27 -2.68 4.86 -12.96
C ALA A 27 -2.81 4.16 -11.60
N GLY A 28 -3.98 3.56 -11.34
CA GLY A 28 -4.25 2.87 -10.08
C GLY A 28 -3.18 1.81 -9.87
N ARG A 29 -2.23 2.06 -8.97
CA ARG A 29 -1.22 1.07 -8.58
C ARG A 29 -1.95 -0.06 -7.88
N LYS A 30 -1.81 -1.29 -8.38
CA LYS A 30 -2.35 -2.46 -7.71
C LYS A 30 -1.60 -2.64 -6.38
N MET A 31 -2.36 -2.65 -5.29
CA MET A 31 -1.87 -2.97 -3.95
C MET A 31 -2.02 -4.47 -3.73
N HIS A 32 -1.03 -5.09 -3.10
CA HIS A 32 -1.12 -6.47 -2.66
C HIS A 32 -0.77 -6.59 -1.17
N ILE A 33 -1.26 -7.65 -0.54
CA ILE A 33 -0.98 -7.95 0.86
C ILE A 33 0.30 -8.75 0.95
N SER A 34 1.26 -8.21 1.70
CA SER A 34 2.51 -8.86 2.06
C SER A 34 2.45 -9.32 3.50
N TYR A 35 2.85 -10.56 3.75
CA TYR A 35 2.97 -11.15 5.09
C TYR A 35 4.43 -11.25 5.54
N LYS A 36 5.34 -10.49 4.91
CA LYS A 36 6.74 -10.39 5.35
C LYS A 36 6.89 -10.02 6.83
N PRO A 37 6.17 -9.03 7.39
CA PRO A 37 6.36 -8.65 8.79
C PRO A 37 5.97 -9.81 9.73
N LEU A 38 4.91 -10.57 9.43
CA LEU A 38 4.55 -11.77 10.22
C LEU A 38 5.73 -12.76 10.35
N TRP A 39 6.45 -13.03 9.26
CA TRP A 39 7.59 -13.94 9.32
C TRP A 39 8.75 -13.37 10.12
N HIS A 40 8.91 -12.04 10.13
CA HIS A 40 9.90 -11.36 10.95
C HIS A 40 9.56 -11.48 12.44
N THR A 41 8.32 -11.19 12.82
CA THR A 41 7.82 -11.30 14.19
C THR A 41 7.99 -12.72 14.75
N LEU A 42 7.80 -13.75 13.91
CA LEU A 42 8.06 -15.14 14.32
C LEU A 42 9.53 -15.39 14.64
N ILE A 43 10.45 -14.79 13.89
CA ILE A 43 11.90 -14.93 14.13
C ILE A 43 12.28 -14.21 15.42
N GLU A 44 11.80 -12.99 15.63
CA GLU A 44 12.04 -12.20 16.85
C GLU A 44 11.60 -12.96 18.12
N ARG A 45 10.51 -13.73 18.00
CA ARG A 45 9.93 -14.53 19.10
C ARG A 45 10.45 -15.96 19.16
N ASN A 46 11.39 -16.34 18.30
CA ASN A 46 11.94 -17.68 18.19
C ASN A 46 10.85 -18.78 18.01
N MET A 47 9.78 -18.46 17.27
CA MET A 47 8.68 -19.37 16.98
C MET A 47 8.79 -19.95 15.57
N ARG A 48 8.56 -21.25 15.42
CA ARG A 48 8.49 -21.88 14.09
C ARG A 48 7.10 -21.68 13.49
N LYS A 49 7.02 -21.79 12.16
CA LYS A 49 5.73 -21.77 11.43
C LYS A 49 4.78 -22.87 11.91
N GLU A 50 5.34 -24.01 12.31
CA GLU A 50 4.59 -25.12 12.89
C GLU A 50 4.02 -24.77 14.26
N ASP A 51 4.78 -24.05 15.08
CA ASP A 51 4.33 -23.60 16.40
C ASP A 51 3.21 -22.57 16.26
N LEU A 52 3.33 -21.63 15.31
CA LEU A 52 2.23 -20.72 14.97
C LEU A 52 0.98 -21.49 14.53
N ARG A 53 1.13 -22.56 13.73
CA ARG A 53 0.01 -23.39 13.29
C ARG A 53 -0.75 -23.98 14.47
N LEU A 54 -0.01 -24.53 15.45
CA LEU A 54 -0.58 -25.20 16.61
C LEU A 54 -1.16 -24.21 17.62
N THR A 55 -0.46 -23.11 17.89
CA THR A 55 -0.87 -22.10 18.86
C THR A 55 -2.06 -21.26 18.38
N ALA A 56 -2.04 -20.80 17.12
CA ALA A 56 -3.14 -20.02 16.54
C ALA A 56 -4.26 -20.89 15.93
N GLY A 57 -4.17 -22.22 16.04
CA GLY A 57 -5.19 -23.15 15.52
C GLY A 57 -5.38 -23.06 14.01
N LEU A 58 -4.32 -22.75 13.25
CA LEU A 58 -4.40 -22.55 11.82
C LEU A 58 -4.33 -23.87 11.05
N THR A 59 -4.97 -23.89 9.88
CA THR A 59 -4.78 -25.00 8.94
C THR A 59 -3.51 -24.81 8.12
N THR A 60 -2.91 -25.90 7.65
CA THR A 60 -1.73 -25.86 6.76
C THR A 60 -2.00 -25.04 5.50
N ASN A 61 -3.24 -25.06 5.00
CA ASN A 61 -3.67 -24.27 3.84
C ASN A 61 -3.60 -22.75 4.11
N MET A 62 -3.95 -22.29 5.31
CA MET A 62 -3.85 -20.87 5.68
C MET A 62 -2.39 -20.40 5.65
N ILE A 63 -1.47 -21.17 6.21
CA ILE A 63 -0.03 -20.85 6.17
C ILE A 63 0.50 -20.83 4.73
N ALA A 64 0.09 -21.80 3.90
CA ALA A 64 0.47 -21.83 2.50
C ALA A 64 -0.10 -20.62 1.71
N ASN A 65 -1.31 -20.17 2.02
CA ASN A 65 -1.92 -18.99 1.41
C ASN A 65 -1.18 -17.71 1.81
N MET A 66 -0.80 -17.55 3.08
CA MET A 66 0.02 -16.42 3.54
C MET A 66 1.39 -16.39 2.86
N ARG A 67 2.03 -17.55 2.68
CA ARG A 67 3.29 -17.65 1.92
C ARG A 67 3.16 -17.21 0.46
N LYS A 68 1.98 -17.36 -0.13
CA LYS A 68 1.68 -16.97 -1.52
C LYS A 68 1.15 -15.54 -1.63
N GLY A 69 1.03 -14.80 -0.52
CA GLY A 69 0.46 -13.44 -0.53
C GLY A 69 -1.04 -13.40 -0.85
N LYS A 70 -1.78 -14.49 -0.59
CA LYS A 70 -3.23 -14.53 -0.81
C LYS A 70 -3.99 -13.82 0.30
N HIS A 71 -5.19 -13.34 -0.02
CA HIS A 71 -6.12 -12.83 0.99
C HIS A 71 -6.56 -13.95 1.93
N ILE A 72 -6.56 -13.65 3.22
CA ILE A 72 -7.14 -14.49 4.28
C ILE A 72 -8.25 -13.72 4.98
N SER A 73 -9.13 -14.44 5.68
CA SER A 73 -10.21 -13.82 6.44
C SER A 73 -9.68 -12.99 7.60
N MET A 74 -10.34 -11.87 7.91
CA MET A 74 -9.99 -11.03 9.05
C MET A 74 -10.01 -11.80 10.38
N GLU A 75 -10.92 -12.77 10.53
CA GLU A 75 -10.95 -13.67 11.70
C GLU A 75 -9.62 -14.43 11.91
N THR A 76 -8.98 -14.86 10.82
CA THR A 76 -7.69 -15.55 10.88
C THR A 76 -6.58 -14.60 11.31
N LEU A 77 -6.62 -13.35 10.84
CA LEU A 77 -5.67 -12.32 11.26
C LEU A 77 -5.80 -12.02 12.75
N THR A 78 -7.03 -11.88 13.26
CA THR A 78 -7.29 -11.66 14.69
C THR A 78 -6.71 -12.78 15.54
N LYS A 79 -6.95 -14.06 15.18
CA LYS A 79 -6.36 -15.21 15.91
C LYS A 79 -4.84 -15.17 15.96
N ILE A 80 -4.20 -14.78 14.87
CA ILE A 80 -2.73 -14.62 14.82
C ILE A 80 -2.29 -13.49 15.75
N CYS A 81 -2.96 -12.34 15.71
CA CYS A 81 -2.66 -11.19 16.56
C CYS A 81 -2.85 -11.52 18.05
N GLU A 82 -3.90 -12.25 18.40
CA GLU A 82 -4.16 -12.72 19.77
C GLU A 82 -3.11 -13.73 20.25
N THR A 83 -2.70 -14.65 19.38
CA THR A 83 -1.69 -15.66 19.71
C THR A 83 -0.30 -15.04 19.88
N LEU A 84 0.01 -14.06 19.03
CA LEU A 84 1.28 -13.36 19.04
C LEU A 84 1.23 -12.08 19.87
N ASP A 85 0.14 -11.73 20.56
CA ASP A 85 0.04 -10.45 21.31
C ASP A 85 0.69 -9.27 20.56
N CYS A 86 0.26 -9.05 19.31
CA CYS A 86 0.84 -8.03 18.42
C CYS A 86 -0.22 -7.31 17.61
N ASP A 87 0.14 -6.16 17.05
CA ASP A 87 -0.77 -5.38 16.22
C ASP A 87 -0.86 -5.93 14.79
N ILE A 88 -1.94 -5.59 14.10
CA ILE A 88 -2.12 -6.02 12.70
C ILE A 88 -1.05 -5.48 11.76
N SER A 89 -0.43 -4.34 12.11
CA SER A 89 0.68 -3.76 11.36
C SER A 89 1.94 -4.64 11.39
N ASP A 90 2.09 -5.48 12.40
CA ASP A 90 3.21 -6.44 12.51
C ASP A 90 2.92 -7.74 11.76
N VAL A 91 1.66 -7.97 11.37
CA VAL A 91 1.24 -9.19 10.66
C VAL A 91 1.16 -8.97 9.15
N ILE A 92 0.59 -7.83 8.73
CA ILE A 92 0.35 -7.52 7.32
C ILE A 92 0.94 -6.17 6.93
N GLN A 93 1.43 -6.10 5.69
CA GLN A 93 1.87 -4.86 5.07
C GLN A 93 1.28 -4.75 3.68
N LEU A 94 0.81 -3.56 3.32
CA LEU A 94 0.35 -3.27 1.96
C LEU A 94 1.53 -2.79 1.12
N GLU A 95 1.88 -3.57 0.10
CA GLU A 95 2.95 -3.23 -0.84
C GLU A 95 2.36 -2.85 -2.20
N HIS A 96 2.94 -1.83 -2.83
CA HIS A 96 2.66 -1.51 -4.22
C HIS A 96 3.43 -2.47 -5.12
N GLU A 97 2.79 -3.03 -6.13
CA GLU A 97 3.55 -3.62 -7.23
C GLU A 97 4.22 -2.48 -8.01
N GLU A 98 5.49 -2.20 -7.72
CA GLU A 98 6.33 -1.36 -8.55
C GLU A 98 6.71 -2.13 -9.81
N LYS A 99 5.80 -2.19 -10.78
CA LYS A 99 6.23 -2.32 -12.17
C LYS A 99 6.39 -0.93 -12.76
N CYS A 100 7.54 -0.32 -12.49
CA CYS A 100 8.17 0.54 -13.49
C CYS A 100 8.84 -0.39 -14.50
N THR A 101 8.11 -0.80 -15.55
CA THR A 101 8.82 -1.17 -16.77
C THR A 101 9.23 0.16 -17.40
N ASP A 102 10.42 0.63 -17.08
CA ASP A 102 11.15 1.44 -18.04
C ASP A 102 12.64 1.11 -18.03
N SER A 103 13.08 0.79 -19.25
CA SER A 103 14.45 0.64 -19.76
C SER A 103 15.21 -0.65 -19.45
N THR A 104 15.41 -1.48 -20.47
CA THR A 104 16.76 -1.94 -20.89
C THR A 104 16.67 -2.42 -22.35
N GLY A 105 17.44 -1.78 -23.24
CA GLY A 105 17.66 -2.27 -24.59
C GLY A 105 18.35 -3.63 -24.57
N ASN A 106 17.99 -4.50 -25.49
CA ASN A 106 18.78 -5.70 -25.77
C ASN A 106 19.38 -5.57 -27.17
N ASN A 107 20.64 -5.98 -27.24
CA ASN A 107 21.60 -5.88 -28.34
C ASN A 107 21.12 -6.52 -29.65
#